data_AF-A0A8N4L0T0-F1
#
_entry.id   AF-A0A8N4L0T0-F1
#
_cell.length_a   1.000
_cell.length_b   1.000
_cell.length_c   1.000
_cell.angle_alpha   90.00
_cell.angle_beta   90.00
_cell.angle_gamma   90.00
#
_symmetry.space_group_name_H-M   'P 1'
#
loop_
_entity.id
_entity.type
_entity.pdbx_description
1 polymer ?
#
loop_
_entity_poly.entity_id
_entity_poly.type
_entity_poly.pdbx_seq_one_letter_code
_entity_poly.pdbx_strand_id
1 'polypeptide(L)'
;MIKFTNIKCVALDKPFADFAYCKLKALSRDDVALSLRVKLFEVPVNNVSSFVFQLKVEFFKKYNGYRPFLFNKTLNFCEFLRNKKRVDLLDIIFKFLELYSNINHTCPYNNDIIVDRLILRPSYFTMLPAPAGEYRIKITVGAYNDWKAIVNVFLQIWE
;
A
#
# COMPACT_ATOMS: atom_id res chain seq x y z
N MET A 1 2.45 4.12 20.37
CA MET A 1 2.08 5.08 19.28
C MET A 1 2.54 4.58 17.90
N ILE A 2 1.98 5.06 16.77
CA ILE A 2 2.41 4.67 15.40
C ILE A 2 2.47 5.90 14.48
N LYS A 3 3.55 6.05 13.70
CA LYS A 3 3.74 7.20 12.80
C LYS A 3 4.46 6.84 11.51
N PHE A 4 4.14 7.54 10.42
CA PHE A 4 4.94 7.51 9.19
C PHE A 4 6.25 8.28 9.36
N THR A 5 7.36 7.67 8.97
CA THR A 5 8.68 8.30 9.02
C THR A 5 9.19 8.66 7.63
N ASN A 6 8.86 7.88 6.60
CA ASN A 6 9.27 8.14 5.22
C ASN A 6 8.38 7.40 4.22
N ILE A 7 8.40 7.85 2.96
CA ILE A 7 7.80 7.15 1.82
C ILE A 7 8.72 7.27 0.60
N LYS A 8 8.92 6.16 -0.12
CA LYS A 8 9.67 6.15 -1.38
C LYS A 8 8.86 5.43 -2.45
N CYS A 9 8.49 6.14 -3.51
CA CYS A 9 7.80 5.57 -4.66
C CYS A 9 8.73 5.49 -5.86
N VAL A 10 8.64 4.40 -6.60
CA VAL A 10 9.44 4.13 -7.81
C VAL A 10 8.49 3.60 -8.88
N ALA A 11 8.38 4.31 -10.00
CA ALA A 11 7.77 3.79 -11.21
C ALA A 11 8.81 2.95 -11.96
N LEU A 12 8.50 1.68 -12.21
CA LEU A 12 9.34 0.76 -12.98
C LEU A 12 9.01 0.82 -14.47
N ASP A 13 7.75 1.11 -14.79
CA ASP A 13 7.24 1.23 -16.14
C ASP A 13 6.47 2.55 -16.29
N LYS A 14 7.21 3.62 -16.60
CA LYS A 14 6.66 4.98 -16.73
C LYS A 14 5.63 5.13 -17.86
N PRO A 15 5.81 4.50 -19.04
CA PRO A 15 4.76 4.49 -20.06
C PRO A 15 3.43 3.94 -19.56
N PHE A 16 3.45 2.96 -18.65
CA PHE A 16 2.24 2.41 -18.05
C PHE A 16 1.64 3.31 -16.96
N ALA A 17 2.47 3.72 -15.99
CA ALA A 17 2.05 4.54 -14.87
C ALA A 17 3.21 5.34 -14.23
N ASP A 18 2.91 6.53 -13.71
CA ASP A 18 3.88 7.32 -12.94
C ASP A 18 3.24 8.02 -11.73
N PHE A 19 4.06 8.39 -10.76
CA PHE A 19 3.62 9.08 -9.54
C PHE A 19 3.56 10.59 -9.77
N ALA A 20 2.36 11.17 -9.78
CA ALA A 20 2.20 12.62 -9.77
C ALA A 20 2.71 13.23 -8.45
N TYR A 21 2.45 12.54 -7.34
CA TYR A 21 3.08 12.83 -6.06
C TYR A 21 3.11 11.59 -5.19
N CYS A 22 4.09 11.55 -4.30
CA CYS A 22 4.26 10.53 -3.27
C CYS A 22 4.97 11.20 -2.09
N LYS A 23 4.19 11.63 -1.10
CA LYS A 23 4.69 12.52 -0.05
C LYS A 23 4.03 12.28 1.30
N LEU A 24 4.75 12.69 2.34
CA LEU A 24 4.22 12.83 3.69
C LEU A 24 4.04 14.31 4.01
N LYS A 25 2.99 14.63 4.78
CA LYS A 25 2.72 15.97 5.30
C LYS A 25 2.47 15.88 6.80
N ALA A 26 3.25 16.58 7.61
CA ALA A 26 2.95 16.74 9.02
C ALA A 26 1.68 17.60 9.18
N LEU A 27 0.71 17.08 9.93
CA LEU A 27 -0.52 17.81 10.29
C LEU A 27 -0.44 18.33 11.71
N SER A 28 0.15 17.54 12.62
CA SER A 28 0.41 17.89 14.02
C SER A 28 1.75 17.29 14.46
N ARG A 29 2.10 17.40 15.75
CA ARG A 29 3.31 16.77 16.32
C ARG A 29 3.32 15.25 16.11
N ASP A 30 2.14 14.64 16.22
CA ASP A 30 1.98 13.18 16.23
C ASP A 30 1.29 12.66 14.98
N ASP A 31 0.58 13.51 14.24
CA ASP A 31 -0.13 13.14 13.02
C ASP A 31 0.66 13.50 11.76
N VAL A 32 1.00 12.46 10.99
CA VAL A 32 1.56 12.60 9.65
C VAL A 32 0.59 11.97 8.67
N ALA A 33 0.24 12.72 7.64
CA ALA A 33 -0.62 12.29 6.56
C ALA A 33 0.22 11.83 5.36
N LEU A 34 -0.09 10.65 4.85
CA LEU A 34 0.45 10.12 3.61
C LEU A 34 -0.48 10.52 2.46
N SER A 35 0.09 11.03 1.37
CA SER A 35 -0.66 11.34 0.16
C SER A 35 0.10 10.85 -1.06
N LEU A 36 -0.61 10.15 -1.93
CA LEU A 36 -0.06 9.50 -3.12
C LEU A 36 -1.06 9.61 -4.27
N ARG A 37 -0.58 9.96 -5.45
CA ARG A 37 -1.37 9.93 -6.69
C ARG A 37 -0.55 9.27 -7.79
N VAL A 38 -1.10 8.20 -8.33
CA VAL A 38 -0.57 7.49 -9.48
C VAL A 38 -1.41 7.86 -10.68
N LYS A 39 -0.76 8.35 -11.74
CA LYS A 39 -1.36 8.51 -13.05
C LYS A 39 -1.24 7.19 -13.79
N LEU A 40 -2.37 6.67 -14.25
CA LEU A 40 -2.41 5.51 -15.13
C LEU A 40 -2.52 6.04 -16.57
N PHE A 41 -1.55 5.71 -17.41
CA PHE A 41 -1.55 6.13 -18.82
C PHE A 41 -2.12 5.06 -19.72
N GLU A 42 -1.94 3.80 -19.35
CA GLU A 42 -2.58 2.66 -20.00
C GLU A 42 -3.82 2.22 -19.22
N VAL A 43 -4.98 2.62 -19.72
CA VAL A 43 -6.29 2.28 -19.18
C VAL A 43 -7.16 1.65 -20.27
N PRO A 44 -8.08 0.73 -19.95
CA PRO A 44 -8.42 0.25 -18.60
C PRO A 44 -7.51 -0.87 -18.10
N VAL A 45 -7.14 -0.83 -16.80
CA VAL A 45 -6.43 -1.94 -16.15
C VAL A 45 -7.44 -3.03 -15.83
N ASN A 46 -7.47 -4.06 -16.68
CA ASN A 46 -8.57 -5.02 -16.77
C ASN A 46 -8.42 -6.30 -15.93
N ASN A 47 -9.54 -7.03 -15.80
CA ASN A 47 -9.70 -8.27 -15.04
C ASN A 47 -9.70 -9.54 -15.91
N VAL A 48 -9.27 -9.47 -17.17
CA VAL A 48 -9.49 -10.55 -18.16
C VAL A 48 -8.71 -11.83 -17.82
N SER A 49 -7.66 -11.75 -16.98
CA SER A 49 -7.02 -12.94 -16.40
C SER A 49 -6.78 -12.79 -14.88
N SER A 50 -6.79 -13.91 -14.17
CA SER A 50 -6.49 -14.00 -12.73
C SER A 50 -5.03 -13.65 -12.38
N PHE A 51 -4.21 -13.16 -13.31
CA PHE A 51 -2.85 -12.68 -13.08
C PHE A 51 -2.61 -11.22 -13.54
N VAL A 52 -3.64 -10.52 -14.02
CA VAL A 52 -3.46 -9.19 -14.63
C VAL A 52 -3.10 -8.11 -13.63
N PHE A 53 -3.57 -8.14 -12.38
CA PHE A 53 -3.23 -7.10 -11.40
C PHE A 53 -2.75 -7.72 -10.08
N GLN A 54 -1.42 -7.77 -9.94
CA GLN A 54 -0.73 -8.43 -8.84
C GLN A 54 -0.29 -7.40 -7.80
N LEU A 55 -0.57 -7.70 -6.54
CA LEU A 55 -0.09 -6.92 -5.41
C LEU A 55 0.80 -7.82 -4.55
N LYS A 56 2.07 -7.49 -4.44
CA LYS A 56 3.01 -8.14 -3.52
C LYS A 56 3.29 -7.22 -2.35
N VAL A 57 3.00 -7.67 -1.13
CA VAL A 57 3.22 -6.92 0.10
C VAL A 57 4.21 -7.66 0.98
N GLU A 58 5.29 -6.96 1.32
CA GLU A 58 6.39 -7.48 2.12
C GLU A 58 6.57 -6.60 3.36
N PHE A 59 6.51 -7.20 4.56
CA PHE A 59 6.65 -6.48 5.83
C PHE A 59 8.01 -6.77 6.48
N PHE A 60 8.81 -5.72 6.67
CA PHE A 60 10.14 -5.80 7.24
C PHE A 60 10.23 -5.05 8.56
N LYS A 61 11.00 -5.58 9.52
CA LYS A 61 11.41 -4.90 10.74
C LYS A 61 12.90 -4.61 10.70
N LYS A 62 13.30 -3.44 11.19
CA LYS A 62 14.69 -3.02 11.29
C LYS A 62 15.30 -3.59 12.57
N TYR A 63 16.40 -4.31 12.39
CA TYR A 63 17.35 -4.69 13.43
C TYR A 63 18.72 -4.11 13.04
N ASN A 64 19.74 -4.94 12.79
CA ASN A 64 20.98 -4.53 12.11
C ASN A 64 20.78 -4.28 10.59
N GLY A 65 19.55 -4.43 10.11
CA GLY A 65 19.09 -4.29 8.74
C GLY A 65 17.60 -4.63 8.66
N TYR A 66 16.97 -4.41 7.50
CA TYR A 66 15.57 -4.78 7.30
C TYR A 66 15.45 -6.28 7.06
N ARG A 67 14.86 -7.00 8.02
CA ARG A 67 14.57 -8.44 7.92
C ARG A 67 13.07 -8.68 7.75
N PRO A 68 12.64 -9.66 6.94
CA PRO A 68 11.24 -10.06 6.87
C PRO A 68 10.72 -10.38 8.28
N PHE A 69 9.60 -9.78 8.69
CA PHE A 69 9.14 -9.86 10.08
C PHE A 69 7.80 -10.58 10.25
N LEU A 70 6.91 -10.51 9.25
CA LEU A 70 5.52 -10.92 9.47
C LEU A 70 4.91 -11.62 8.26
N PHE A 71 4.99 -11.03 7.06
CA PHE A 71 4.51 -11.69 5.87
C PHE A 71 5.17 -11.18 4.59
N ASN A 72 5.16 -12.07 3.59
CA ASN A 72 5.47 -11.82 2.20
C ASN A 72 4.35 -12.50 1.40
N LYS A 73 3.34 -11.75 0.99
CA LYS A 73 2.18 -12.27 0.27
C LYS A 73 2.05 -11.60 -1.08
N THR A 74 1.84 -12.40 -2.11
CA THR A 74 1.41 -11.96 -3.44
C THR A 74 -0.05 -12.36 -3.61
N LEU A 75 -0.89 -11.44 -4.07
CA LEU A 75 -2.31 -11.67 -4.33
C LEU A 75 -2.74 -11.02 -5.63
N ASN A 76 -3.80 -11.55 -6.24
CA ASN A 76 -4.52 -10.83 -7.28
C ASN A 76 -5.43 -9.79 -6.61
N PHE A 77 -5.18 -8.52 -6.88
CA PHE A 77 -5.90 -7.42 -6.26
C PHE A 77 -7.38 -7.36 -6.68
N CYS A 78 -7.67 -7.60 -7.96
CA CYS A 78 -9.04 -7.60 -8.46
C CYS A 78 -9.87 -8.76 -7.88
N GLU A 79 -9.26 -9.93 -7.70
CA GLU A 79 -9.91 -11.08 -7.07
C GLU A 79 -10.14 -10.84 -5.57
N PHE A 80 -9.15 -10.27 -4.88
CA PHE A 80 -9.25 -9.87 -3.48
C PHE A 80 -10.40 -8.89 -3.24
N LEU A 81 -10.60 -7.91 -4.14
CA LEU A 81 -11.72 -6.98 -4.07
C LEU A 81 -13.09 -7.66 -4.24
N ARG A 82 -13.18 -8.69 -5.10
CA ARG A 82 -14.43 -9.46 -5.34
C ARG A 82 -14.78 -10.37 -4.17
N ASN A 83 -13.77 -11.00 -3.56
CA ASN A 83 -13.93 -11.98 -2.50
C ASN A 83 -13.16 -11.57 -1.25
N LYS A 84 -13.65 -10.54 -0.52
CA LYS A 84 -13.12 -10.09 0.79
C LYS A 84 -13.25 -11.14 1.94
N LYS A 85 -13.47 -12.43 1.63
CA LYS A 85 -13.86 -13.48 2.60
C LYS A 85 -12.72 -14.03 3.48
N ARG A 86 -11.47 -13.56 3.33
CA ARG A 86 -10.37 -13.98 4.21
C ARG A 86 -10.01 -12.84 5.18
N VAL A 87 -10.35 -13.03 6.46
CA VAL A 87 -9.98 -12.14 7.58
C VAL A 87 -8.48 -12.30 7.86
N ASP A 88 -7.67 -11.84 6.92
CA ASP A 88 -6.22 -11.77 7.02
C ASP A 88 -5.81 -10.34 7.34
N LEU A 89 -4.59 -10.15 7.84
CA LEU A 89 -3.98 -8.84 8.09
C LEU A 89 -4.08 -7.85 6.92
N LEU A 90 -4.12 -8.37 5.69
CA LEU A 90 -4.29 -7.58 4.47
C LEU A 90 -5.68 -6.96 4.34
N ASP A 91 -6.74 -7.62 4.82
CA ASP A 91 -8.10 -7.06 4.87
C ASP A 91 -8.16 -5.87 5.82
N ILE A 92 -7.49 -5.98 6.98
CA ILE A 92 -7.35 -4.88 7.93
C ILE A 92 -6.65 -3.68 7.28
N ILE A 93 -5.48 -3.89 6.66
CA ILE A 93 -4.74 -2.83 5.95
C ILE A 93 -5.58 -2.23 4.83
N PHE A 94 -6.31 -3.05 4.07
CA PHE A 94 -7.13 -2.61 2.96
C PHE A 94 -8.34 -1.77 3.43
N LYS A 95 -9.02 -2.17 4.51
CA LYS A 95 -10.10 -1.38 5.14
C LYS A 95 -9.64 0.01 5.59
N PHE A 96 -8.38 0.17 5.96
CA PHE A 96 -7.84 1.50 6.24
C PHE A 96 -7.55 2.27 4.96
N LEU A 97 -6.98 1.62 3.94
CA LEU A 97 -6.72 2.25 2.66
C LEU A 97 -8.00 2.72 1.97
N GLU A 98 -9.08 1.92 1.98
CA GLU A 98 -10.33 2.23 1.27
C GLU A 98 -11.02 3.50 1.80
N LEU A 99 -10.78 3.92 3.05
CA LEU A 99 -11.31 5.16 3.63
C LEU A 99 -10.62 6.42 3.10
N TYR A 100 -9.36 6.29 2.67
CA TYR A 100 -8.52 7.41 2.25
C TYR A 100 -8.15 7.31 0.77
N SER A 101 -8.77 6.40 0.01
CA SER A 101 -8.41 6.18 -1.39
C SER A 101 -9.60 5.87 -2.26
N ASN A 102 -9.42 6.07 -3.56
CA ASN A 102 -10.43 5.76 -4.57
C ASN A 102 -10.35 4.31 -5.09
N ILE A 103 -9.60 3.42 -4.43
CA ILE A 103 -9.44 2.01 -4.86
C ILE A 103 -10.55 1.08 -4.34
N ASN A 104 -11.62 1.62 -3.77
CA ASN A 104 -12.72 0.83 -3.22
C ASN A 104 -13.76 0.41 -4.28
N HIS A 105 -13.39 0.35 -5.55
CA HIS A 105 -14.28 -0.13 -6.61
C HIS A 105 -13.73 -1.41 -7.24
N THR A 106 -14.63 -2.23 -7.75
CA THR A 106 -14.27 -3.43 -8.51
C THR A 106 -13.53 -3.02 -9.78
N CYS A 107 -12.49 -3.77 -10.15
CA CYS A 107 -11.82 -3.61 -11.45
C CYS A 107 -12.85 -3.66 -12.61
N PRO A 108 -12.62 -2.91 -13.72
CA PRO A 108 -11.35 -2.29 -14.12
C PRO A 108 -11.08 -0.89 -13.56
N TYR A 109 -9.82 -0.49 -13.56
CA TYR A 109 -9.37 0.87 -13.19
C TYR A 109 -9.13 1.71 -14.43
N ASN A 110 -9.88 2.81 -14.53
CA ASN A 110 -9.85 3.71 -15.70
C ASN A 110 -9.35 5.11 -15.35
N ASN A 111 -9.14 5.38 -14.06
CA ASN A 111 -8.79 6.69 -13.52
C ASN A 111 -7.51 6.57 -12.69
N ASP A 112 -6.87 7.72 -12.44
CA ASP A 112 -5.76 7.84 -11.50
C ASP A 112 -6.08 7.18 -10.15
N ILE A 113 -5.08 6.50 -9.57
CA ILE A 113 -5.19 5.95 -8.22
C ILE A 113 -4.75 7.03 -7.23
N ILE A 114 -5.64 7.39 -6.31
CA ILE A 114 -5.43 8.47 -5.36
C ILE A 114 -5.58 7.92 -3.94
N VAL A 115 -4.57 8.17 -3.12
CA VAL A 115 -4.61 8.09 -1.66
C VAL A 115 -4.45 9.52 -1.15
N ASP A 116 -5.48 10.06 -0.50
CA ASP A 116 -5.46 11.42 0.04
C ASP A 116 -5.46 11.40 1.57
N ARG A 117 -4.49 12.12 2.15
CA ARG A 117 -4.36 12.37 3.60
C ARG A 117 -4.61 11.15 4.49
N LEU A 118 -4.00 10.01 4.16
CA LEU A 118 -4.07 8.81 5.00
C LEU A 118 -3.30 9.03 6.29
N ILE A 119 -3.97 8.87 7.44
CA ILE A 119 -3.39 9.03 8.78
C ILE A 119 -3.48 7.70 9.51
N LEU A 120 -2.38 7.27 10.14
CA LEU A 120 -2.39 6.09 11.00
C LEU A 120 -2.99 6.46 12.35
N ARG A 121 -4.14 5.88 12.68
CA ARG A 121 -4.71 5.98 14.02
C ARG A 121 -4.36 4.73 14.81
N PRO A 122 -3.84 4.84 16.05
CA PRO A 122 -3.49 3.68 16.87
C PRO A 122 -4.64 2.67 17.04
N SER A 123 -5.89 3.16 17.09
CA SER A 123 -7.12 2.36 17.22
C SER A 123 -7.29 1.29 16.13
N TYR A 124 -6.69 1.51 14.96
CA TYR A 124 -6.77 0.61 13.82
C TYR A 124 -5.72 -0.51 13.86
N PHE A 125 -4.67 -0.32 14.66
CA PHE A 125 -3.54 -1.24 14.76
C PHE A 125 -3.48 -1.93 16.13
N THR A 126 -4.47 -1.73 17.00
CA THR A 126 -4.60 -2.45 18.28
C THR A 126 -4.65 -3.97 18.10
N MET A 127 -5.14 -4.44 16.96
CA MET A 127 -5.16 -5.87 16.60
C MET A 127 -3.86 -6.36 15.93
N LEU A 128 -2.91 -5.47 15.63
CA LEU A 128 -1.66 -5.83 14.97
C LEU A 128 -0.60 -6.19 16.03
N PRO A 129 -0.15 -7.45 16.15
CA PRO A 129 0.85 -7.85 17.14
C PRO A 129 2.27 -7.44 16.69
N ALA A 130 2.49 -6.16 16.42
CA ALA A 130 3.81 -5.63 16.08
C ALA A 130 4.45 -4.97 17.30
N PRO A 131 5.62 -5.45 17.77
CA PRO A 131 6.34 -4.82 18.87
C PRO A 131 6.84 -3.43 18.49
N ALA A 132 7.30 -2.64 19.46
CA ALA A 132 7.97 -1.38 19.16
C ALA A 132 9.20 -1.58 18.24
N GLY A 133 9.46 -0.59 17.40
CA GLY A 133 10.57 -0.57 16.47
C GLY A 133 10.30 0.18 15.16
N GLU A 134 11.29 0.15 14.27
CA GLU A 134 11.17 0.70 12.92
C GLU A 134 10.81 -0.39 11.91
N TYR A 135 9.91 -0.07 11.00
CA TYR A 135 9.37 -0.99 10.02
C TYR A 135 9.40 -0.41 8.61
N ARG A 136 9.44 -1.30 7.62
CA ARG A 136 9.27 -0.95 6.21
C ARG A 136 8.25 -1.89 5.58
N ILE A 137 7.18 -1.32 5.03
CA ILE A 137 6.23 -2.01 4.17
C ILE A 137 6.65 -1.77 2.73
N LYS A 138 6.93 -2.82 1.98
CA LYS A 138 7.19 -2.72 0.55
C LYS A 138 6.01 -3.30 -0.21
N ILE A 139 5.38 -2.47 -1.02
CA ILE A 139 4.26 -2.80 -1.89
C ILE A 139 4.78 -2.78 -3.31
N THR A 140 4.76 -3.92 -3.99
CA THR A 140 5.12 -4.04 -5.40
C THR A 140 3.84 -4.30 -6.18
N VAL A 141 3.58 -3.44 -7.17
CA VAL A 141 2.37 -3.48 -7.99
C VAL A 141 2.77 -3.99 -9.37
N GLY A 142 2.12 -5.05 -9.82
CA GLY A 142 2.33 -5.64 -11.13
C GLY A 142 1.05 -5.60 -11.96
N ALA A 143 1.22 -5.35 -13.26
CA ALA A 143 0.15 -5.44 -14.24
C ALA A 143 0.60 -6.26 -15.45
N TYR A 144 -0.27 -7.08 -16.04
CA TYR A 144 0.02 -7.85 -17.25
C TYR A 144 1.31 -8.70 -17.15
N ASN A 145 1.52 -9.35 -16.00
CA ASN A 145 2.72 -10.14 -15.65
C ASN A 145 4.05 -9.37 -15.49
N ASP A 146 4.02 -8.03 -15.53
CA ASP A 146 5.20 -7.19 -15.30
C ASP A 146 5.03 -6.29 -14.07
N TRP A 147 6.13 -6.04 -13.35
CA TRP A 147 6.14 -5.10 -12.23
C TRP A 147 6.12 -3.66 -12.74
N LYS A 148 5.13 -2.89 -12.32
CA LYS A 148 4.91 -1.51 -12.80
C LYS A 148 5.39 -0.47 -11.81
N ALA A 149 5.27 -0.73 -10.51
CA ALA A 149 5.69 0.22 -9.48
C ALA A 149 6.06 -0.44 -8.15
N ILE A 150 6.87 0.27 -7.36
CA ILE A 150 7.23 -0.08 -5.98
C ILE A 150 6.94 1.10 -5.07
N VAL A 151 6.26 0.86 -3.95
CA VAL A 151 6.05 1.82 -2.87
C VAL A 151 6.66 1.26 -1.59
N ASN A 152 7.62 1.97 -1.01
CA ASN A 152 8.18 1.67 0.29
C ASN A 152 7.64 2.68 1.30
N VAL A 153 6.91 2.19 2.30
CA VAL A 153 6.37 2.99 3.40
C VAL A 153 7.16 2.65 4.66
N PHE A 154 7.69 3.67 5.33
CA PHE A 154 8.46 3.51 6.54
C PHE A 154 7.65 3.98 7.74
N LEU A 155 7.65 3.16 8.79
CA LEU A 155 6.83 3.31 9.97
C LEU A 155 7.68 3.20 11.22
N GLN A 156 7.28 3.90 12.27
CA GLN A 156 7.83 3.71 13.60
C GLN A 156 6.69 3.44 14.58
N ILE A 157 6.88 2.41 15.39
CA ILE A 157 5.99 1.99 16.45
C ILE A 157 6.73 2.19 17.77
N TRP A 158 6.10 2.88 18.70
CA TRP A 158 6.53 3.03 20.09
C TRP A 158 5.55 2.32 21.00
N GLU A 159 6.00 1.91 22.17
CA GLU A 159 5.11 1.53 23.28
C GLU A 159 4.23 2.71 23.70
#